data_AF-A0A956BGF9-F1
#
_entry.id   AF-A0A956BGF9-F1
#
_cell.length_a   1.000
_cell.length_b   1.000
_cell.length_c   1.000
_cell.angle_alpha   90.00
_cell.angle_beta   90.00
_cell.angle_gamma   90.00
#
_symmetry.space_group_name_H-M   'P 1'
#
loop_
_entity.id
_entity.type
_entity.pdbx_description
1 polymer ?
#
loop_
_entity_poly.entity_id
_entity_poly.type
_entity_poly.pdbx_seq_one_letter_code
_entity_poly.pdbx_strand_id
1 'polypeptide(L)'
;MPINLFANWLFLQPDLGPILLVMNDVISTYDRADTTLEKLVGMLCEEPGESMPPGSSQSDLADTFRALCNLRPPNVPSPTFSALQDAYLKELSAKRGIVRVDDLIFRDEICLWQGDITRLDADAIVNAGNAQLLGCFQPLHSCIDNLIHTLAGVQLRLACEEQMK
;
A
#
# COMPACT_ATOMS: atom_id res chain seq x y z
N MET A 1 26.39 -15.81 17.72
CA MET A 1 25.89 -14.61 18.43
C MET A 1 27.04 -14.02 19.22
N PRO A 2 27.30 -12.71 19.17
CA PRO A 2 26.28 -11.67 19.32
C PRO A 2 26.05 -10.80 18.07
N ILE A 3 24.94 -10.10 18.16
CA ILE A 3 24.32 -9.13 17.25
C ILE A 3 25.12 -7.82 17.31
N ASN A 4 25.38 -7.20 16.16
CA ASN A 4 25.77 -5.79 16.10
C ASN A 4 24.76 -5.03 15.23
N LEU A 5 23.77 -4.47 15.92
CA LEU A 5 22.92 -3.38 15.45
C LEU A 5 23.78 -2.12 15.33
N PHE A 6 24.11 -1.70 14.11
CA PHE A 6 24.54 -0.33 13.87
C PHE A 6 23.32 0.51 13.54
N ALA A 7 22.70 1.04 14.59
CA ALA A 7 21.87 2.22 14.53
C ALA A 7 22.78 3.44 14.46
N ASN A 8 22.78 4.16 13.34
CA ASN A 8 23.28 5.53 13.29
C ASN A 8 22.16 6.40 12.71
N TRP A 9 21.43 6.99 13.65
CA TRP A 9 20.50 8.08 13.45
C TRP A 9 21.28 9.32 13.00
N LEU A 10 20.96 9.87 11.82
CA LEU A 10 21.49 11.17 11.40
C LEU A 10 20.49 12.26 11.81
N PHE A 11 21.05 13.30 12.42
CA PHE A 11 20.38 14.38 13.12
C PHE A 11 19.38 15.18 12.27
N LEU A 12 18.26 15.50 12.94
CA LEU A 12 17.30 16.55 12.62
C LEU A 12 17.98 17.93 12.54
N GLN A 13 17.66 18.70 11.51
CA GLN A 13 17.86 20.17 11.48
C GLN A 13 16.75 20.82 12.34
N PRO A 14 17.07 21.78 13.22
CA PRO A 14 16.16 22.28 14.28
C PRO A 14 15.13 23.36 13.86
N ASP A 15 14.92 23.60 12.56
CA ASP A 15 14.23 24.82 12.09
C ASP A 15 12.81 24.56 11.55
N LEU A 16 12.40 23.30 11.41
CA LEU A 16 11.06 22.97 10.94
C LEU A 16 10.22 22.61 12.17
N GLY A 17 9.34 23.54 12.56
CA GLY A 17 8.27 23.28 13.53
C GLY A 17 7.52 21.98 13.22
N PRO A 18 6.78 21.42 14.18
CA PRO A 18 6.29 20.05 14.11
C PRO A 18 5.64 19.80 12.74
N ILE A 19 6.29 18.98 11.92
CA ILE A 19 5.70 18.47 10.69
C ILE A 19 4.62 17.53 11.17
N LEU A 20 3.44 18.11 11.40
CA LEU A 20 2.19 17.40 11.41
C LEU A 20 2.12 16.76 10.03
N LEU A 21 2.50 15.48 9.95
CA LEU A 21 2.09 14.59 8.89
C LEU A 21 0.57 14.54 8.99
N VAL A 22 -0.09 15.55 8.40
CA VAL A 22 -1.48 15.42 8.02
C VAL A 22 -1.43 14.37 6.93
N MET A 23 -1.63 13.12 7.33
CA MET A 23 -2.16 12.10 6.44
C MET A 23 -3.49 12.68 5.98
N ASN A 24 -3.47 13.48 4.91
CA ASN A 24 -4.70 13.92 4.29
C ASN A 24 -5.38 12.62 3.87
N ASP A 25 -6.52 12.33 4.49
CA ASP A 25 -7.41 11.23 4.13
C ASP A 25 -7.76 11.36 2.64
N VAL A 26 -6.99 10.69 1.78
CA VAL A 26 -7.29 10.57 0.35
C VAL A 26 -8.21 9.37 0.16
N ILE A 27 -9.41 9.43 0.76
CA ILE A 27 -10.53 8.54 0.45
C ILE A 27 -11.83 9.37 0.40
N SER A 28 -11.87 10.46 -0.39
CA SER A 28 -13.02 11.39 -0.38
C SER A 28 -13.71 11.64 -1.73
N THR A 29 -13.33 10.96 -2.80
CA THR A 29 -14.07 11.07 -4.08
C THR A 29 -14.28 9.71 -4.70
N TYR A 30 -15.24 8.95 -4.15
CA TYR A 30 -15.74 7.76 -4.80
C TYR A 30 -17.20 7.97 -5.24
N ASP A 31 -17.47 7.57 -6.48
CA ASP A 31 -18.79 7.59 -7.09
C ASP A 31 -19.59 6.36 -6.62
N ARG A 32 -20.90 6.56 -6.40
CA ARG A 32 -21.81 5.70 -5.63
C ARG A 32 -22.20 4.38 -6.33
N ALA A 33 -21.65 4.08 -7.50
CA ALA A 33 -22.03 2.94 -8.36
C ALA A 33 -20.94 1.85 -8.50
N ASP A 34 -19.77 2.02 -7.85
CA ASP A 34 -18.65 1.09 -8.02
C ASP A 34 -18.75 -0.14 -7.10
N THR A 35 -19.39 -1.20 -7.60
CA THR A 35 -19.51 -2.53 -6.94
C THR A 35 -18.21 -3.33 -6.89
N THR A 36 -17.11 -2.81 -7.46
CA THR A 36 -15.83 -3.54 -7.55
C THR A 36 -15.26 -3.82 -6.17
N LEU A 37 -15.27 -2.81 -5.31
CA LEU A 37 -14.70 -2.92 -3.96
C LEU A 37 -15.53 -3.87 -3.08
N GLU A 38 -16.86 -3.83 -3.18
CA GLU A 38 -17.75 -4.78 -2.51
C GLU A 38 -17.44 -6.23 -2.91
N LYS A 39 -17.22 -6.48 -4.20
CA LYS A 39 -16.85 -7.81 -4.71
C LYS A 39 -15.47 -8.25 -4.20
N LEU A 40 -14.48 -7.35 -4.20
CA LEU A 40 -13.14 -7.65 -3.70
C LEU A 40 -13.16 -7.99 -2.20
N VAL A 41 -13.86 -7.20 -1.40
CA VAL A 41 -14.03 -7.47 0.03
C VAL A 41 -14.78 -8.80 0.23
N GLY A 42 -15.83 -9.06 -0.56
CA GLY A 42 -16.56 -10.33 -0.54
C GLY A 42 -15.68 -11.53 -0.78
N MET A 43 -14.87 -11.50 -1.84
CA MET A 43 -13.91 -12.55 -2.15
C MET A 43 -12.87 -12.75 -1.05
N LEU A 44 -12.38 -11.67 -0.43
CA LEU A 44 -11.41 -11.75 0.66
C LEU A 44 -12.00 -12.31 1.96
N CYS A 45 -13.29 -12.04 2.25
CA CYS A 45 -13.99 -12.64 3.38
C CYS A 45 -14.28 -14.14 3.16
N GLU A 46 -14.55 -14.55 1.92
CA GLU A 46 -14.80 -15.96 1.58
C GLU A 46 -13.57 -16.86 1.75
N GLU A 47 -12.34 -16.34 1.55
CA GLU A 47 -11.10 -17.12 1.71
C GLU A 47 -10.95 -17.76 3.11
N PRO A 48 -11.13 -17.03 4.24
CA PRO A 48 -11.17 -17.61 5.58
C PRO A 48 -12.53 -18.21 5.98
N GLY A 49 -13.56 -18.13 5.13
CA GLY A 49 -14.93 -18.56 5.45
C GLY A 49 -15.71 -17.58 6.32
N GLU A 50 -15.35 -16.30 6.28
CA GLU A 50 -16.04 -15.23 7.01
C GLU A 50 -17.13 -14.57 6.14
N SER A 51 -18.14 -13.99 6.80
CA SER A 51 -19.20 -13.25 6.10
C SER A 51 -18.85 -11.77 5.97
N MET A 52 -19.25 -11.15 4.85
CA MET A 52 -19.17 -9.71 4.65
C MET A 52 -19.76 -8.90 5.81
N PRO A 53 -19.10 -7.83 6.27
CA PRO A 53 -19.69 -6.90 7.23
C PRO A 53 -20.91 -6.16 6.60
N PRO A 54 -22.07 -6.09 7.27
CA PRO A 54 -23.27 -5.48 6.72
C PRO A 54 -23.22 -3.95 6.78
N GLY A 55 -23.74 -3.27 5.75
CA GLY A 55 -24.09 -1.85 5.80
C GLY A 55 -22.91 -0.86 5.72
N SER A 56 -21.74 -1.29 5.27
CA SER A 56 -20.54 -0.46 5.13
C SER A 56 -20.74 0.69 4.14
N SER A 57 -20.32 1.91 4.50
CA SER A 57 -20.14 3.00 3.54
C SER A 57 -18.96 2.69 2.61
N GLN A 58 -18.83 3.44 1.52
CA GLN A 58 -17.73 3.23 0.58
C GLN A 58 -16.34 3.51 1.18
N SER A 59 -16.25 4.48 2.11
CA SER A 59 -15.03 4.70 2.89
C SER A 59 -14.73 3.49 3.78
N ASP A 60 -15.76 2.92 4.42
CA ASP A 60 -15.61 1.73 5.24
C ASP A 60 -15.16 0.53 4.40
N LEU A 61 -15.59 0.42 3.14
CA LEU A 61 -15.17 -0.65 2.23
C LEU A 61 -13.70 -0.55 1.84
N ALA A 62 -13.15 0.67 1.66
CA ALA A 62 -11.74 0.84 1.32
C ALA A 62 -10.82 0.44 2.48
N ASP A 63 -11.17 0.86 3.70
CA ASP A 63 -10.47 0.44 4.90
C ASP A 63 -10.64 -1.06 5.15
N THR A 64 -11.83 -1.61 4.92
CA THR A 64 -12.06 -3.06 5.03
C THR A 64 -11.19 -3.83 4.03
N PHE A 65 -11.15 -3.41 2.76
CA PHE A 65 -10.30 -4.01 1.74
C PHE A 65 -8.83 -3.98 2.16
N ARG A 66 -8.34 -2.82 2.62
CA ARG A 66 -6.96 -2.66 3.10
C ARG A 66 -6.67 -3.59 4.28
N ALA A 67 -7.54 -3.62 5.28
CA ALA A 67 -7.41 -4.44 6.47
C ALA A 67 -7.35 -5.94 6.12
N LEU A 68 -8.24 -6.41 5.24
CA LEU A 68 -8.26 -7.80 4.78
C LEU A 68 -7.00 -8.15 4.00
N CYS A 69 -6.54 -7.28 3.09
CA CYS A 69 -5.26 -7.46 2.40
C CYS A 69 -4.08 -7.52 3.37
N ASN A 70 -4.09 -6.73 4.44
CA ASN A 70 -3.02 -6.77 5.45
C ASN A 70 -2.98 -8.11 6.20
N LEU A 71 -4.14 -8.69 6.51
CA LEU A 71 -4.25 -9.98 7.21
C LEU A 71 -4.01 -11.19 6.32
N ARG A 72 -4.24 -11.07 5.01
CA ARG A 72 -4.21 -12.18 4.06
C ARG A 72 -2.82 -12.85 3.99
N PRO A 73 -2.69 -14.18 4.20
CA PRO A 73 -1.42 -14.89 4.03
C PRO A 73 -0.90 -14.84 2.57
N PRO A 74 0.38 -15.20 2.31
CA PRO A 74 0.99 -15.25 0.96
C PRO A 74 0.46 -16.42 0.11
N ASN A 75 -0.86 -16.54 -0.03
CA ASN A 75 -1.50 -17.57 -0.82
C ASN A 75 -1.70 -17.10 -2.27
N VAL A 76 -1.67 -18.05 -3.22
CA VAL A 76 -1.99 -17.78 -4.62
C VAL A 76 -3.42 -17.24 -4.73
N PRO A 77 -3.63 -16.00 -5.19
CA PRO A 77 -4.98 -15.46 -5.40
C PRO A 77 -5.66 -16.14 -6.59
N SER A 78 -7.00 -16.19 -6.56
CA SER A 78 -7.74 -16.67 -7.72
C SER A 78 -7.51 -15.75 -8.94
N PRO A 79 -7.55 -16.28 -10.18
CA PRO A 79 -7.39 -15.45 -11.37
C PRO A 79 -8.44 -14.34 -11.46
N THR A 80 -9.68 -14.64 -11.05
CA THR A 80 -10.78 -13.66 -11.03
C THR A 80 -10.52 -12.54 -10.03
N PHE A 81 -10.08 -12.87 -8.81
CA PHE A 81 -9.72 -11.87 -7.81
C PHE A 81 -8.58 -10.98 -8.31
N SER A 82 -7.52 -11.58 -8.85
CA SER A 82 -6.34 -10.85 -9.34
C SER A 82 -6.72 -9.86 -10.45
N ALA A 83 -7.51 -10.30 -11.44
CA ALA A 83 -7.95 -9.42 -12.52
C ALA A 83 -8.81 -8.25 -12.02
N LEU A 84 -9.69 -8.50 -11.06
CA LEU A 84 -10.56 -7.47 -10.48
C LEU A 84 -9.75 -6.48 -9.62
N GLN A 85 -8.83 -6.97 -8.80
CA GLN A 85 -7.97 -6.16 -7.95
C GLN A 85 -7.06 -5.29 -8.80
N ASP A 86 -6.44 -5.85 -9.83
CA ASP A 86 -5.52 -5.10 -10.69
C ASP A 86 -6.24 -3.99 -11.46
N ALA A 87 -7.48 -4.23 -11.91
CA ALA A 87 -8.31 -3.20 -12.52
C ALA A 87 -8.63 -2.07 -11.53
N TYR A 88 -9.06 -2.43 -10.31
CA TYR A 88 -9.35 -1.48 -9.24
C TYR A 88 -8.13 -0.63 -8.85
N LEU A 89 -6.98 -1.26 -8.60
CA LEU A 89 -5.76 -0.56 -8.19
C LEU A 89 -5.22 0.34 -9.30
N LYS A 90 -5.31 -0.08 -10.58
CA LYS A 90 -4.95 0.78 -11.72
C LYS A 90 -5.85 2.01 -11.82
N GLU A 91 -7.16 1.84 -11.65
CA GLU A 91 -8.11 2.95 -11.65
C GLU A 91 -7.85 3.90 -10.46
N LEU A 92 -7.61 3.35 -9.27
CA LEU A 92 -7.26 4.14 -8.08
C LEU A 92 -5.98 4.97 -8.31
N SER A 93 -4.93 4.36 -8.88
CA SER A 93 -3.69 5.06 -9.22
C SER A 93 -3.92 6.15 -10.26
N ALA A 94 -4.73 5.91 -11.29
CA ALA A 94 -5.08 6.92 -12.28
C ALA A 94 -5.85 8.10 -11.66
N LYS A 95 -6.83 7.83 -10.77
CA LYS A 95 -7.60 8.86 -10.05
C LYS A 95 -6.74 9.70 -9.11
N ARG A 96 -5.78 9.08 -8.42
CA ARG A 96 -4.82 9.79 -7.54
C ARG A 96 -3.78 10.57 -8.33
N GLY A 97 -3.62 10.27 -9.62
CA GLY A 97 -2.69 10.91 -10.53
C GLY A 97 -1.27 10.35 -10.40
N ILE A 98 -0.62 10.20 -11.55
CA ILE A 98 0.75 9.68 -11.68
C ILE A 98 1.73 10.84 -11.75
N VAL A 99 2.87 10.71 -11.08
CA VAL A 99 3.99 11.66 -11.10
C VAL A 99 5.13 11.02 -11.87
N ARG A 100 5.47 11.57 -13.04
CA ARG A 100 6.57 11.06 -13.85
C ARG A 100 7.90 11.54 -13.30
N VAL A 101 8.89 10.65 -13.23
CA VAL A 101 10.24 11.05 -12.84
C VAL A 101 10.82 12.12 -13.78
N ASP A 102 10.46 12.09 -15.06
CA ASP A 102 10.88 13.06 -16.08
C ASP A 102 10.45 14.51 -15.75
N ASP A 103 9.40 14.67 -14.94
CA ASP A 103 8.85 15.98 -14.55
C ASP A 103 9.52 16.55 -13.29
N LEU A 104 10.43 15.80 -12.65
CA LEU A 104 11.09 16.19 -11.41
C LEU A 104 12.36 17.02 -11.66
N ILE A 105 12.73 17.84 -10.67
CA ILE A 105 13.92 18.70 -10.75
C ILE A 105 15.13 17.97 -10.15
N PHE A 106 16.07 17.59 -11.00
CA PHE A 106 17.32 16.93 -10.61
C PHE A 106 18.47 17.92 -10.43
N ARG A 107 19.41 17.57 -9.54
CA ARG A 107 20.74 18.16 -9.41
C ARG A 107 21.74 17.02 -9.22
N ASP A 108 22.71 16.90 -10.11
CA ASP A 108 23.73 15.84 -10.06
C ASP A 108 23.11 14.44 -9.90
N GLU A 109 22.11 14.13 -10.74
CA GLU A 109 21.36 12.85 -10.74
C GLU A 109 20.48 12.59 -9.49
N ILE A 110 20.44 13.53 -8.54
CA ILE A 110 19.66 13.41 -7.32
C ILE A 110 18.49 14.39 -7.36
N CYS A 111 17.31 13.92 -6.96
CA CYS A 111 16.13 14.74 -6.76
C CYS A 111 15.65 14.62 -5.31
N LEU A 112 15.32 15.76 -4.67
CA LEU A 112 14.51 15.77 -3.47
C LEU A 112 13.06 16.05 -3.87
N TRP A 113 12.20 15.06 -3.65
CA TRP A 113 10.78 15.16 -3.95
C TRP A 113 9.94 14.87 -2.71
N GLN A 114 8.90 15.67 -2.51
CA GLN A 114 7.93 15.50 -1.43
C GLN A 114 6.59 15.09 -2.02
N GLY A 115 6.15 13.88 -1.68
CA GLY A 115 4.88 13.36 -2.12
C GLY A 115 4.67 11.93 -1.70
N ASP A 116 3.66 11.31 -2.30
CA ASP A 116 3.28 9.93 -2.05
C ASP A 116 3.98 9.01 -3.03
N ILE A 117 5.01 8.31 -2.55
CA ILE A 117 5.92 7.47 -3.35
C ILE A 117 5.19 6.45 -4.24
N THR A 118 3.98 6.03 -3.87
CA THR A 118 3.18 5.07 -4.67
C THR A 118 2.61 5.66 -5.96
N ARG A 119 2.78 6.98 -6.17
CA ARG A 119 2.39 7.70 -7.39
C ARG A 119 3.55 7.94 -8.35
N LEU A 120 4.79 7.64 -7.95
CA LEU A 120 5.95 7.82 -8.83
C LEU A 120 5.95 6.76 -9.93
N ASP A 121 5.95 7.21 -11.18
CA ASP A 121 6.28 6.40 -12.36
C ASP A 121 7.81 6.35 -12.49
N ALA A 122 8.41 5.48 -11.68
CA ALA A 122 9.84 5.21 -11.63
C ALA A 122 10.10 3.72 -11.90
N ASP A 123 11.30 3.38 -12.37
CA ASP A 123 11.66 1.98 -12.63
C ASP A 123 11.62 1.11 -11.37
N ALA A 124 11.94 1.70 -10.21
CA ALA A 124 11.86 1.04 -8.91
C ALA A 124 11.62 2.06 -7.79
N ILE A 125 10.96 1.59 -6.73
CA ILE A 125 10.85 2.27 -5.44
C ILE A 125 11.43 1.38 -4.34
N VAL A 126 12.02 1.99 -3.31
CA VAL A 126 12.58 1.25 -2.17
C VAL A 126 11.54 1.18 -1.06
N ASN A 127 11.20 -0.03 -0.62
CA ASN A 127 10.32 -0.28 0.53
C ASN A 127 11.12 -0.47 1.82
N ALA A 128 10.68 0.14 2.92
CA ALA A 128 11.19 -0.15 4.26
C ALA A 128 10.45 -1.36 4.86
N GLY A 129 10.77 -2.55 4.34
CA GLY A 129 10.20 -3.81 4.78
C GLY A 129 10.67 -4.25 6.16
N ASN A 130 9.94 -5.20 6.74
CA ASN A 130 10.33 -5.88 7.98
C ASN A 130 11.16 -7.15 7.70
N ALA A 131 11.70 -7.76 8.76
CA ALA A 131 12.59 -8.93 8.65
C ALA A 131 11.92 -10.17 8.02
N GLN A 132 10.59 -10.24 7.99
CA GLN A 132 9.87 -11.34 7.33
C GLN A 132 9.71 -11.09 5.83
N LEU A 133 9.86 -9.84 5.36
CA LEU A 133 9.63 -9.39 3.98
C LEU A 133 8.23 -9.66 3.41
N LEU A 134 7.27 -10.04 4.24
CA LEU A 134 5.88 -10.32 3.84
C LEU A 134 4.97 -9.09 3.96
N GLY A 135 5.53 -7.89 4.10
CA GLY A 135 4.76 -6.68 4.35
C GLY A 135 4.19 -6.61 5.77
N CYS A 136 3.34 -5.62 6.01
CA CYS A 136 2.74 -5.38 7.32
C CYS A 136 1.43 -6.17 7.53
N PHE A 137 1.34 -6.90 8.64
CA PHE A 137 0.12 -7.63 9.03
C PHE A 137 -0.79 -6.89 10.01
N GLN A 138 -0.39 -5.70 10.48
CA GLN A 138 -1.25 -4.89 11.34
C GLN A 138 -2.27 -4.15 10.47
N PRO A 139 -3.59 -4.39 10.66
CA PRO A 139 -4.62 -3.74 9.86
C PRO A 139 -4.54 -2.22 9.95
N LEU A 140 -4.65 -1.54 8.81
CA LEU A 140 -4.68 -0.08 8.69
C LEU A 140 -3.44 0.64 9.26
N HIS A 141 -2.35 -0.09 9.54
CA HIS A 141 -1.16 0.51 10.10
C HIS A 141 -0.55 1.53 9.12
N SER A 142 -0.20 2.72 9.62
CA SER A 142 0.29 3.85 8.82
C SER A 142 1.77 3.76 8.41
N CYS A 143 2.34 2.55 8.34
CA CYS A 143 3.71 2.38 7.86
C CYS A 143 3.79 2.29 6.33
N ILE A 144 4.96 2.64 5.78
CA ILE A 144 5.19 2.64 4.33
C ILE A 144 5.07 1.23 3.72
N ASP A 145 5.47 0.20 4.46
CA ASP A 145 5.37 -1.20 4.08
C ASP A 145 3.91 -1.62 3.85
N ASN A 146 3.01 -1.21 4.74
CA ASN A 146 1.58 -1.44 4.59
C ASN A 146 1.03 -0.74 3.34
N LEU A 147 1.38 0.54 3.15
CA LEU A 147 0.91 1.34 2.03
C LEU A 147 1.36 0.76 0.68
N ILE A 148 2.65 0.40 0.54
CA ILE A 148 3.20 -0.19 -0.68
C ILE A 148 2.55 -1.53 -0.96
N HIS A 149 2.46 -2.44 0.02
CA HIS A 149 1.84 -3.75 -0.20
C HIS A 149 0.35 -3.66 -0.56
N THR A 150 -0.41 -2.76 0.06
CA THR A 150 -1.84 -2.57 -0.28
C THR A 150 -2.02 -2.06 -1.70
N LEU A 151 -1.18 -1.12 -2.16
CA LEU A 151 -1.33 -0.49 -3.46
C LEU A 151 -0.66 -1.25 -4.61
N ALA A 152 0.32 -2.11 -4.32
CA ALA A 152 0.91 -3.03 -5.28
C ALA A 152 0.03 -4.27 -5.56
N GLY A 153 -0.86 -4.61 -4.62
CA GLY A 153 -1.70 -5.80 -4.69
C GLY A 153 -1.11 -7.02 -3.97
N VAL A 154 -1.97 -8.00 -3.67
CA VAL A 154 -1.59 -9.18 -2.86
C VAL A 154 -0.48 -10.04 -3.47
N GLN A 155 -0.27 -9.94 -4.78
CA GLN A 155 0.78 -10.63 -5.53
C GLN A 155 2.18 -10.25 -5.04
N LEU A 156 2.40 -9.01 -4.58
CA LEU A 156 3.70 -8.60 -4.05
C LEU A 156 4.11 -9.46 -2.85
N ARG A 157 3.18 -9.75 -1.94
CA ARG A 157 3.43 -10.60 -0.77
C ARG A 157 3.77 -12.04 -1.17
N LEU A 158 3.08 -12.58 -2.18
CA LEU A 158 3.39 -13.90 -2.72
C LEU A 158 4.79 -13.93 -3.36
N ALA A 159 5.14 -12.92 -4.15
CA ALA A 159 6.46 -12.82 -4.75
C ALA A 159 7.57 -12.73 -3.69
N CYS A 160 7.35 -11.96 -2.61
CA CYS A 160 8.29 -11.90 -1.49
C CYS A 160 8.47 -13.24 -0.80
N GLU A 161 7.38 -13.98 -0.54
CA GLU A 161 7.43 -15.34 0.03
C GLU A 161 8.23 -16.30 -0.87
N GLU A 162 8.08 -16.20 -2.19
CA GLU A 162 8.84 -17.01 -3.15
C GLU A 162 10.33 -16.67 -3.16
N GLN A 163 10.71 -15.40 -2.96
CA GLN A 163 12.11 -14.97 -2.86
C GLN A 163 12.80 -15.41 -1.56
N MET A 164 12.03 -15.66 -0.49
CA MET A 164 12.55 -16.01 0.82
C MET A 164 12.74 -17.53 1.03
N LYS A 165 12.35 -18.34 0.05
CA LYS A 165 12.53 -19.81 0.04
C LYS A 165 13.87 -20.20 -0.57
#